data_AF-A0A6C0LU88-F1
#
_entry.id   AF-A0A6C0LU88-F1
#
_cell.length_a   1.000
_cell.length_b   1.000
_cell.length_c   1.000
_cell.angle_alpha   90.00
_cell.angle_beta   90.00
_cell.angle_gamma   90.00
#
_symmetry.space_group_name_H-M   'P 1'
#
loop_
_entity.id
_entity.type
_entity.pdbx_description
1 polymer ?
#
loop_
_entity_poly.entity_id
_entity_poly.type
_entity_poly.pdbx_seq_one_letter_code
_entity_poly.pdbx_strand_id
1 'polypeptide(L)'
;MGDSFACYDSSKYPLIDITLKGKIKDLDDVNTFINKWELCYDINNPKMFIFVINTLQYIPSLYDLKYSMKLLRFIRKIKEKMVFERKYSKLDKSIIIVNSHITRHLLKMIFSLQTPLSTIYIVESVEDANILYYNFIHDIECNLMNVSVIHSKLKPVTYQSKSGLRI
;
A
#
# COMPACT_ATOMS: atom_id res chain seq x y z
N MET A 1 -19.55 -9.51 16.78
CA MET A 1 -18.20 -9.11 16.35
C MET A 1 -18.36 -7.91 15.42
N GLY A 2 -17.78 -6.77 15.75
CA GLY A 2 -17.85 -5.61 14.86
C GLY A 2 -16.99 -5.84 13.63
N ASP A 3 -17.50 -5.51 12.44
CA ASP A 3 -16.73 -5.60 11.21
C ASP A 3 -15.47 -4.73 11.29
N SER A 4 -14.32 -5.31 10.95
CA SER A 4 -13.04 -4.62 10.92
C SER A 4 -13.04 -3.58 9.79
N PHE A 5 -12.50 -2.38 10.05
CA PHE A 5 -12.35 -1.33 9.04
C PHE A 5 -11.59 -1.79 7.79
N ALA A 6 -10.61 -2.68 7.96
CA ALA A 6 -9.79 -3.21 6.87
C ALA A 6 -9.68 -4.74 6.90
N CYS A 7 -10.07 -5.35 5.79
CA CYS A 7 -9.93 -6.79 5.52
C CYS A 7 -8.74 -7.01 4.57
N TYR A 8 -7.88 -7.97 4.91
CA TYR A 8 -6.71 -8.36 4.10
C TYR A 8 -6.88 -9.83 3.70
N ASP A 9 -6.68 -10.13 2.42
CA ASP A 9 -6.67 -11.49 1.87
C ASP A 9 -5.38 -11.69 1.06
N SER A 10 -4.59 -12.67 1.46
CA SER A 10 -3.33 -13.05 0.81
C SER A 10 -3.38 -14.46 0.21
N SER A 11 -4.56 -15.06 0.10
CA SER A 11 -4.75 -16.41 -0.47
C SER A 11 -4.28 -16.55 -1.92
N LYS A 12 -4.24 -15.43 -2.66
CA LYS A 12 -3.81 -15.34 -4.06
C LYS A 12 -2.42 -14.73 -4.25
N TYR A 13 -1.54 -14.89 -3.26
CA TYR A 13 -0.18 -14.36 -3.32
C TYR A 13 0.50 -14.62 -4.69
N PRO A 14 1.10 -13.62 -5.36
CA PRO A 14 1.61 -12.34 -4.83
C PRO A 14 0.58 -11.21 -4.73
N LEU A 15 -0.70 -11.46 -5.03
CA LEU A 15 -1.76 -10.51 -4.73
C LEU A 15 -2.05 -10.49 -3.24
N ILE A 16 -2.10 -9.30 -2.66
CA ILE A 16 -2.71 -9.06 -1.37
C ILE A 16 -3.86 -8.07 -1.57
N ASP A 17 -5.08 -8.59 -1.46
CA ASP A 17 -6.32 -7.85 -1.59
C ASP A 17 -6.66 -7.18 -0.25
N ILE A 18 -6.87 -5.86 -0.28
CA ILE A 18 -7.18 -5.05 0.89
C ILE A 18 -8.52 -4.35 0.63
N THR A 19 -9.54 -4.63 1.43
CA THR A 19 -10.84 -3.94 1.34
C THR A 19 -11.06 -3.05 2.54
N LEU A 20 -11.27 -1.75 2.30
CA LEU A 20 -11.66 -0.78 3.31
C LEU A 20 -13.19 -0.64 3.36
N LYS A 21 -13.78 -0.71 4.55
CA LYS A 21 -15.24 -0.70 4.73
C LYS A 21 -15.68 0.26 5.84
N GLY A 22 -16.78 0.96 5.58
CA GLY A 22 -17.39 1.87 6.55
C GLY A 22 -16.53 3.11 6.80
N LYS A 23 -16.60 3.65 8.02
CA LYS A 23 -15.86 4.84 8.46
C LYS A 23 -14.78 4.47 9.47
N ILE A 24 -13.70 5.25 9.54
CA ILE A 24 -12.75 5.18 10.64
C ILE A 24 -13.46 5.66 11.90
N LYS A 25 -13.57 4.81 12.92
CA LYS A 25 -14.26 5.13 14.18
C LYS A 25 -13.32 5.82 15.15
N ASP A 26 -12.09 5.34 15.22
CA ASP A 26 -11.10 5.76 16.20
C ASP A 26 -9.67 5.50 15.70
N LEU A 27 -8.69 5.73 16.58
CA LEU A 27 -7.29 5.49 16.28
C LEU A 27 -6.96 3.99 16.20
N ASP A 28 -7.75 3.12 16.81
CA ASP A 28 -7.51 1.68 16.84
C ASP A 28 -7.83 1.01 15.50
N ASP A 29 -8.83 1.53 14.76
CA ASP A 29 -9.03 1.15 13.36
C ASP A 29 -7.77 1.42 12.52
N VAL A 30 -7.15 2.57 12.73
CA VAL A 30 -5.92 2.98 12.02
C VAL A 30 -4.72 2.14 12.45
N ASN A 31 -4.57 1.90 13.76
CA ASN A 31 -3.52 1.04 14.30
C ASN A 31 -3.65 -0.39 13.75
N THR A 32 -4.87 -0.92 13.71
CA THR A 32 -5.15 -2.25 13.17
C THR A 32 -4.81 -2.32 11.68
N PHE A 33 -5.18 -1.30 10.91
CA PHE A 33 -4.84 -1.20 9.49
C PHE A 33 -3.32 -1.24 9.27
N ILE A 34 -2.54 -0.39 9.95
CA ILE A 34 -1.08 -0.32 9.75
C ILE A 34 -0.36 -1.57 10.29
N ASN A 35 -0.86 -2.18 11.37
CA ASN A 35 -0.27 -3.41 11.91
C ASN A 35 -0.47 -4.57 10.94
N LYS A 36 -1.67 -4.72 10.35
CA LYS A 36 -1.92 -5.74 9.31
C LYS A 36 -1.10 -5.49 8.04
N TRP A 37 -0.94 -4.23 7.62
CA TRP A 37 -0.01 -3.88 6.54
C TRP A 37 1.40 -4.37 6.88
N GLU A 38 1.93 -4.05 8.07
CA GLU A 38 3.28 -4.42 8.47
C GLU A 38 3.50 -5.95 8.44
N LEU A 39 2.51 -6.73 8.88
CA LEU A 39 2.54 -8.19 8.85
C LEU A 39 2.63 -8.78 7.42
N CYS A 40 2.20 -8.05 6.39
CA CYS A 40 2.34 -8.51 5.00
C CYS A 40 3.82 -8.70 4.60
N TYR A 41 4.75 -7.98 5.21
CA TYR A 41 6.19 -8.14 4.96
C TYR A 41 6.77 -9.41 5.60
N ASP A 42 6.10 -9.97 6.61
CA ASP A 42 6.51 -11.18 7.33
C ASP A 42 6.00 -12.47 6.67
N ILE A 43 5.19 -12.38 5.61
CA ILE A 43 4.80 -13.53 4.80
C ILE A 43 6.09 -14.22 4.31
N ASN A 44 6.25 -15.50 4.68
CA ASN A 44 7.41 -16.32 4.36
C ASN A 44 7.42 -16.74 2.88
N ASN A 45 7.51 -15.74 2.01
CA ASN A 45 7.63 -15.89 0.57
C ASN A 45 8.75 -14.95 0.08
N PRO A 46 9.68 -15.44 -0.76
CA PRO A 46 10.77 -14.62 -1.29
C PRO A 46 10.34 -13.65 -2.39
N LYS A 47 9.18 -13.86 -3.02
CA LYS A 47 8.70 -13.00 -4.10
C LYS A 47 8.28 -11.62 -3.57
N MET A 48 8.26 -10.65 -4.46
CA MET A 48 7.61 -9.37 -4.20
C MET A 48 6.08 -9.55 -4.24
N PHE A 49 5.35 -8.65 -3.60
CA PHE A 49 3.88 -8.64 -3.61
C PHE A 49 3.33 -7.31 -4.11
N ILE A 50 2.09 -7.37 -4.57
CA ILE A 50 1.32 -6.23 -5.08
C ILE A 50 0.10 -6.06 -4.18
N PHE A 51 -0.14 -4.83 -3.75
CA PHE A 51 -1.41 -4.49 -3.09
C PHE A 51 -2.47 -4.11 -4.10
N VAL A 52 -3.69 -4.63 -3.91
CA VAL A 52 -4.91 -4.09 -4.51
C VAL A 52 -5.79 -3.58 -3.38
N ILE A 53 -5.95 -2.27 -3.28
CA ILE A 53 -6.67 -1.59 -2.20
C ILE A 53 -8.01 -1.11 -2.75
N ASN A 54 -9.09 -1.78 -2.34
CA ASN A 54 -10.45 -1.42 -2.68
C ASN A 54 -11.03 -0.45 -1.64
N THR A 55 -11.32 0.78 -2.06
CA THR A 55 -11.93 1.81 -1.20
C THR A 55 -13.41 2.06 -1.52
N LEU A 56 -14.07 1.23 -2.34
CA LEU A 56 -15.44 1.48 -2.79
C LEU A 56 -16.48 1.43 -1.66
N GLN A 57 -16.19 0.69 -0.58
CA GLN A 57 -17.04 0.58 0.60
C GLN A 57 -16.57 1.48 1.75
N TYR A 58 -15.49 2.23 1.57
CA TYR A 58 -15.01 3.21 2.53
C TYR A 58 -15.83 4.49 2.41
N ILE A 59 -16.25 5.02 3.57
CA ILE A 59 -17.00 6.26 3.71
C ILE A 59 -16.01 7.33 4.19
N PRO A 60 -15.36 8.07 3.27
CA PRO A 60 -14.36 9.05 3.64
C PRO A 60 -15.00 10.29 4.28
N SER A 61 -14.26 10.88 5.20
CA SER A 61 -14.60 12.15 5.83
C SER A 61 -13.40 13.07 5.90
N LEU A 62 -13.62 14.39 5.87
CA LEU A 62 -12.56 15.36 6.13
C LEU A 62 -11.98 15.19 7.56
N TYR A 63 -12.77 14.66 8.50
CA TYR A 63 -12.27 14.32 9.84
C TYR A 63 -11.17 13.26 9.81
N ASP A 64 -11.05 12.46 8.74
CA ASP A 64 -10.02 11.43 8.62
C ASP A 64 -8.61 11.99 8.46
N LEU A 65 -8.49 13.29 8.13
CA LEU A 65 -7.22 14.01 8.10
C LEU A 65 -6.46 13.90 9.43
N LYS A 66 -7.15 13.86 10.58
CA LYS A 66 -6.47 13.71 11.88
C LYS A 66 -5.69 12.40 12.00
N TYR A 67 -6.12 11.37 11.28
CA TYR A 67 -5.47 10.05 11.26
C TYR A 67 -4.34 9.95 10.23
N SER A 68 -4.31 10.84 9.23
CA SER A 68 -3.28 10.85 8.18
C SER A 68 -1.86 10.96 8.75
N MET A 69 -1.68 11.69 9.85
CA MET A 69 -0.39 11.81 10.55
C MET A 69 0.14 10.46 11.04
N LYS A 70 -0.73 9.55 11.47
CA LYS A 70 -0.34 8.20 11.90
C LYS A 70 0.12 7.36 10.72
N LEU A 71 -0.60 7.43 9.59
CA LEU A 71 -0.22 6.75 8.36
C LEU A 71 1.09 7.29 7.77
N LEU A 72 1.29 8.61 7.78
CA LEU A 72 2.55 9.24 7.36
C LEU A 72 3.75 8.76 8.18
N ARG A 73 3.60 8.74 9.52
CA ARG A 73 4.62 8.20 10.43
C ARG A 73 4.90 6.73 10.16
N PHE A 74 3.86 5.93 9.89
CA PHE A 74 4.01 4.53 9.54
C PHE A 74 4.79 4.35 8.23
N ILE A 75 4.43 5.07 7.16
CA ILE A 75 5.16 5.01 5.89
C ILE A 75 6.63 5.40 6.10
N ARG A 76 6.91 6.42 6.91
CA ARG A 76 8.29 6.81 7.25
C ARG A 76 9.04 5.68 7.98
N LYS A 77 8.42 5.07 8.99
CA LYS A 77 8.96 3.91 9.71
C LYS A 77 9.32 2.77 8.76
N ILE A 78 8.45 2.42 7.81
CA ILE A 78 8.73 1.35 6.85
C ILE A 78 9.92 1.70 5.94
N LYS A 79 10.02 2.95 5.46
CA LYS A 79 11.19 3.39 4.68
C LYS A 79 12.50 3.28 5.46
N GLU A 80 12.50 3.70 6.72
CA GLU A 80 13.68 3.57 7.58
C GLU A 80 14.08 2.09 7.71
N LYS A 81 13.10 1.20 7.89
CA LYS A 81 13.33 -0.25 7.96
C LYS A 81 13.81 -0.87 6.65
N MET A 82 13.39 -0.35 5.49
CA MET A 82 13.88 -0.84 4.18
C MET A 82 15.41 -0.76 4.05
N VAL A 83 16.05 0.20 4.73
CA VAL A 83 17.51 0.38 4.73
C VAL A 83 18.23 -0.76 5.45
N PHE A 84 17.62 -1.29 6.51
CA PHE A 84 18.27 -2.27 7.40
C PHE A 84 17.77 -3.69 7.19
N GLU A 85 16.54 -3.86 6.71
CA GLU A 85 15.84 -5.13 6.63
C GLU A 85 15.22 -5.33 5.24
N ARG A 86 15.78 -6.28 4.47
CA ARG A 86 15.37 -6.55 3.08
C ARG A 86 13.88 -6.87 2.92
N LYS A 87 13.25 -7.48 3.92
CA LYS A 87 11.84 -7.85 3.86
C LYS A 87 10.90 -6.67 3.62
N TYR A 88 11.23 -5.47 4.10
CA TYR A 88 10.38 -4.30 3.91
C TYR A 88 10.44 -3.73 2.48
N SER A 89 11.37 -4.21 1.64
CA SER A 89 11.48 -3.85 0.22
C SER A 89 10.68 -4.78 -0.71
N LYS A 90 9.82 -5.65 -0.16
CA LYS A 90 9.03 -6.63 -0.95
C LYS A 90 7.78 -6.05 -1.62
N LEU A 91 7.30 -4.88 -1.22
CA LEU A 91 6.15 -4.25 -1.86
C LEU A 91 6.58 -3.64 -3.20
N ASP A 92 6.17 -4.24 -4.31
CA ASP A 92 6.55 -3.82 -5.67
C ASP A 92 5.66 -2.68 -6.18
N LYS A 93 4.34 -2.90 -6.19
CA LYS A 93 3.33 -1.95 -6.69
C LYS A 93 2.11 -1.93 -5.79
N SER A 94 1.38 -0.84 -5.83
CA SER A 94 0.05 -0.74 -5.22
C SER A 94 -0.95 -0.23 -6.23
N ILE A 95 -2.10 -0.90 -6.35
CA ILE A 95 -3.25 -0.46 -7.12
C ILE A 95 -4.30 -0.02 -6.12
N ILE A 96 -4.86 1.19 -6.26
CA ILE A 96 -5.90 1.72 -5.37
C ILE A 96 -7.13 2.05 -6.21
N ILE A 97 -8.25 1.42 -5.89
CA ILE A 97 -9.54 1.66 -6.55
C ILE A 97 -10.24 2.78 -5.81
N VAL A 98 -10.40 3.93 -6.47
CA VAL A 98 -10.93 5.16 -5.87
C VAL A 98 -12.00 5.78 -6.76
N ASN A 99 -13.22 5.84 -6.26
CA ASN A 99 -14.35 6.55 -6.88
C ASN A 99 -14.76 7.84 -6.14
N SER A 100 -14.18 8.11 -4.96
CA SER A 100 -14.52 9.29 -4.14
C SER A 100 -13.49 10.41 -4.29
N HIS A 101 -13.96 11.63 -4.58
CA HIS A 101 -13.12 12.83 -4.62
C HIS A 101 -12.41 13.10 -3.29
N ILE A 102 -13.05 12.81 -2.15
CA ILE A 102 -12.46 13.00 -0.83
C ILE A 102 -11.30 12.02 -0.64
N THR A 103 -11.49 10.74 -0.96
CA THR A 103 -10.42 9.73 -0.91
C THR A 103 -9.26 10.12 -1.82
N ARG A 104 -9.54 10.58 -3.05
CA ARG A 104 -8.49 11.09 -3.96
C ARG A 104 -7.72 12.26 -3.35
N HIS A 105 -8.41 13.19 -2.71
CA HIS A 105 -7.79 14.33 -2.05
C HIS A 105 -6.90 13.91 -0.87
N LEU A 106 -7.39 13.01 -0.01
CA LEU A 106 -6.61 12.45 1.10
C LEU A 106 -5.33 11.76 0.62
N LEU A 107 -5.41 10.93 -0.44
CA LEU A 107 -4.23 10.28 -1.02
C LEU A 107 -3.23 11.29 -1.57
N LYS A 108 -3.69 12.30 -2.33
CA LYS A 108 -2.82 13.36 -2.85
C LYS A 108 -2.10 14.12 -1.71
N MET A 109 -2.81 14.42 -0.62
CA MET A 109 -2.23 15.06 0.56
C MET A 109 -1.18 14.17 1.25
N ILE A 110 -1.46 12.88 1.42
CA ILE A 110 -0.51 11.95 2.02
C ILE A 110 0.76 11.87 1.17
N PHE A 111 0.62 11.71 -0.16
CA PHE A 111 1.75 11.52 -1.04
C PHE A 111 2.47 12.80 -1.47
N SER A 112 1.89 13.98 -1.22
CA SER A 112 2.62 15.25 -1.30
C SER A 112 3.58 15.44 -0.12
N LEU A 113 3.21 14.94 1.06
CA LEU A 113 4.03 15.03 2.27
C LEU A 113 5.04 13.89 2.40
N GLN A 114 4.73 12.72 1.86
CA GLN A 114 5.56 11.54 1.99
C GLN A 114 5.58 10.72 0.70
N THR A 115 6.76 10.54 0.11
CA THR A 115 6.92 9.68 -1.09
C THR A 115 6.36 8.27 -0.81
N PRO A 116 5.63 7.65 -1.74
CA PRO A 116 5.08 6.32 -1.52
C PRO A 116 6.18 5.24 -1.42
N LEU A 117 5.85 4.12 -0.78
CA LEU A 117 6.74 2.95 -0.61
C LEU A 117 7.00 2.19 -1.91
N SER A 118 6.08 2.31 -2.87
CA SER A 118 6.07 1.66 -4.17
C SER A 118 5.39 2.60 -5.18
N THR A 119 5.46 2.29 -6.46
CA THR A 119 4.63 3.00 -7.45
C THR A 119 3.16 2.69 -7.19
N ILE A 120 2.34 3.74 -7.16
CA ILE A 120 0.91 3.65 -6.90
C ILE A 120 0.14 3.96 -8.17
N TYR A 121 -0.77 3.07 -8.53
CA TYR A 121 -1.71 3.20 -9.64
C TYR A 121 -3.10 3.43 -9.06
N ILE A 122 -3.75 4.51 -9.44
CA ILE A 122 -5.11 4.82 -8.98
C ILE A 122 -6.06 4.64 -10.16
N VAL A 123 -7.06 3.79 -9.97
CA VAL A 123 -8.09 3.44 -10.96
C VAL A 123 -9.49 3.67 -10.39
N GLU A 124 -10.52 3.62 -11.24
CA GLU A 124 -11.91 3.90 -10.85
C GLU A 124 -12.74 2.64 -10.62
N SER A 125 -12.32 1.50 -11.17
CA SER A 125 -13.07 0.25 -11.15
C SER A 125 -12.25 -0.95 -10.68
N VAL A 126 -12.95 -2.01 -10.26
CA VAL A 126 -12.34 -3.30 -9.93
C VAL A 126 -11.80 -3.96 -11.19
N GLU A 127 -12.52 -3.87 -12.31
CA GLU A 127 -12.08 -4.35 -13.63
C GLU A 127 -10.73 -3.75 -14.03
N ASP A 128 -10.55 -2.44 -13.94
CA ASP A 128 -9.26 -1.79 -14.28
C ASP A 128 -8.14 -2.26 -13.36
N ALA A 129 -8.43 -2.46 -12.07
CA ALA A 129 -7.45 -2.98 -11.12
C ALA A 129 -7.04 -4.41 -11.46
N ASN A 130 -8.00 -5.26 -11.87
CA ASN A 130 -7.73 -6.63 -12.29
C ASN A 130 -6.89 -6.66 -13.57
N ILE A 131 -7.19 -5.80 -14.55
CA ILE A 131 -6.40 -5.65 -15.78
C ILE A 131 -4.97 -5.23 -15.45
N LEU A 132 -4.79 -4.20 -14.60
CA LEU A 132 -3.46 -3.76 -14.17
C LEU A 132 -2.69 -4.87 -13.47
N TYR A 133 -3.33 -5.56 -12.53
CA TYR A 133 -2.69 -6.65 -11.80
C TYR A 133 -2.25 -7.77 -12.76
N TYR A 134 -3.13 -8.20 -13.66
CA TYR A 134 -2.82 -9.20 -14.68
C TYR A 134 -1.63 -8.76 -15.54
N ASN A 135 -1.63 -7.52 -16.01
CA ASN A 135 -0.53 -6.98 -16.81
C ASN A 135 0.79 -6.99 -16.03
N PHE A 136 0.79 -6.62 -14.75
CA PHE A 136 2.00 -6.62 -13.93
C PHE A 136 2.59 -8.02 -13.71
N ILE A 137 1.77 -9.05 -13.51
CA ILE A 137 2.27 -10.41 -13.29
C ILE A 137 2.69 -11.13 -14.58
N HIS A 138 2.24 -10.64 -15.74
CA HIS A 138 2.57 -11.18 -17.06
C HIS A 138 3.54 -10.30 -17.88
N ASP A 139 4.06 -9.22 -17.30
CA ASP A 139 4.95 -8.25 -17.95
C ASP A 139 4.40 -7.69 -19.27
N ILE A 140 3.10 -7.35 -19.26
CA ILE A 140 2.38 -6.79 -20.41
C ILE A 140 2.36 -5.26 -20.28
N GLU A 141 2.66 -4.57 -21.38
CA GLU A 141 2.56 -3.10 -21.44
C GLU A 141 1.10 -2.64 -21.22
N CYS A 142 0.92 -1.71 -20.29
CA CYS A 142 -0.40 -1.24 -19.91
C CYS A 142 -0.83 -0.02 -20.72
N ASN A 143 -1.91 -0.17 -21.50
CA ASN A 143 -2.52 0.90 -22.30
C ASN A 143 -3.81 1.48 -21.71
N LEU A 144 -4.06 1.32 -20.40
CA LEU A 144 -5.24 1.90 -19.76
C LEU A 144 -5.14 3.43 -19.74
N MET A 145 -6.13 4.08 -20.35
CA MET A 145 -6.17 5.54 -20.54
C MET A 145 -6.49 6.31 -19.24
N ASN A 146 -7.18 5.67 -18.28
CA ASN A 146 -7.73 6.33 -17.08
C ASN A 146 -7.00 5.92 -15.80
N VAL A 147 -5.67 5.83 -15.83
CA VAL A 147 -4.86 5.48 -14.66
C VAL A 147 -4.05 6.69 -14.20
N SER A 148 -4.27 7.12 -12.96
CA SER A 148 -3.40 8.12 -12.33
C SER A 148 -2.24 7.42 -11.64
N VAL A 149 -1.00 7.76 -12.01
CA VAL A 149 0.21 7.14 -11.46
C VAL A 149 0.92 8.10 -10.51
N ILE A 150 1.24 7.63 -9.30
CA ILE A 150 2.11 8.32 -8.34
C ILE A 150 3.40 7.50 -8.24
N HIS A 151 4.46 7.98 -8.88
CA HIS A 151 5.75 7.31 -8.88
C HIS A 151 6.43 7.37 -7.51
N SER A 152 6.98 6.24 -7.07
CA SER A 152 7.97 6.26 -6.00
C SER A 152 9.29 6.80 -6.53
N LYS A 153 9.95 7.67 -5.74
CA LYS A 153 11.31 8.16 -5.99
C LYS A 153 12.35 7.43 -5.14
N LEU A 154 11.98 6.31 -4.50
CA LEU A 154 12.91 5.53 -3.69
C LEU A 154 13.97 4.92 -4.61
N LYS A 155 15.23 5.19 -4.31
CA LYS A 155 16.35 4.54 -4.98
C LYS A 155 16.40 3.06 -4.57
N PRO A 156 16.88 2.15 -5.43
CA PRO A 156 17.17 0.78 -5.04
C PRO A 156 18.06 0.78 -3.81
N VAL A 157 17.66 0.06 -2.76
CA VAL A 157 18.44 -0.03 -1.52
C VAL A 157 19.66 -0.92 -1.78
N THR A 158 20.85 -0.34 -1.75
CA THR A 158 22.11 -1.09 -1.70
C THR A 158 22.34 -1.56 -0.26
N TYR A 159 22.16 -2.85 0.00
CA TYR A 159 22.45 -3.42 1.32
C TYR A 159 23.96 -3.46 1.53
N GLN A 160 24.46 -2.76 2.56
CA GLN A 160 25.84 -2.94 2.98
C GLN A 160 25.96 -4.30 3.68
N SER A 161 26.75 -5.20 3.10
CA SER A 161 27.18 -6.42 3.77
C SER A 161 27.96 -6.05 5.03
N LYS A 162 27.44 -6.40 6.21
CA LYS A 162 28.26 -6.48 7.43
C LYS A 162 29.14 -7.73 7.35
N SER A 163 30.12 -7.72 6.45
CA SER A 163 31.27 -8.62 6.51
C SER A 163 32.30 -8.00 7.46
N GLY A 164 32.15 -8.31 8.75
CA GLY A 164 33.00 -7.81 9.82
C GLY A 164 32.96 -8.69 11.07
N LEU A 165 32.98 -10.01 10.89
CA LEU A 165 33.45 -10.92 11.94
C LEU A 165 34.85 -11.37 11.54
N ARG A 166 35.85 -10.78 12.20
CA ARG A 166 37.14 -11.43 12.38
C ARG A 166 36.99 -12.32 13.61
N ILE A 167 37.03 -13.64 13.38
CA ILE A 167 37.39 -14.62 14.42
C ILE A 167 38.91 -14.67 14.45
#